data_AF-A0AAV5ASF5-F1
#
_entry.id   AF-A0AAV5ASF5-F1
#
_cell.length_a   1.000
_cell.length_b   1.000
_cell.length_c   1.000
_cell.angle_alpha   90.00
_cell.angle_beta   90.00
_cell.angle_gamma   90.00
#
_symmetry.space_group_name_H-M   'P 1'
#
loop_
_entity.id
_entity.type
_entity.pdbx_description
1 polymer ?
#
loop_
_entity_poly.entity_id
_entity_poly.type
_entity_poly.pdbx_seq_one_letter_code
_entity_poly.pdbx_strand_id
1 'polypeptide(L)'
;MNLKYLLIIGCLFGLISCKDSQSEKPKFTPNRDTKSVTIDDFSLPELFPQSEQIVREWWEFKSLYKVLISIAPQQNKSVRLLKYTDPDSLYVFKRLYINAPDRIIHNAETNRDWRSYTGELVSDTVYEFKKNKKDDFATLSWNEILLANIPYTFSFRAKASSAKNLKVEVIRQKDKKIIQEQIICLDSLDKNVLQPYVKLDTLPDNWLKISTRVEPTLYGQYLFSLGYNDKQDTDQYVSLYRTELLVPVKYQSDIEKSSEKLVRNATAIKSSYDGIYFWLFQVEDELRQLWARNTMPEQVKTPQVTSRLRLFETYVCELSDNVKNNSELTEKDIRLGIKKIQQSFAAVISYINILNKDDLDTRMQMLLEEYSTTLPNQEVVNQENKTENQ
;
A
#
# COMPACT_ATOMS: atom_id res chain seq x y z
N MET A 1 35.18 23.08 67.77
CA MET A 1 36.28 22.10 67.82
C MET A 1 35.78 20.74 67.32
N ASN A 2 36.32 20.31 66.17
CA ASN A 2 36.56 18.95 65.64
C ASN A 2 35.48 17.86 65.82
N LEU A 3 34.84 17.35 64.75
CA LEU A 3 35.36 16.45 63.71
C LEU A 3 36.04 15.19 64.29
N LYS A 4 35.25 14.13 64.49
CA LYS A 4 35.59 12.69 64.48
C LYS A 4 34.42 11.94 65.11
N TYR A 5 33.70 11.13 64.33
CA TYR A 5 33.06 9.86 64.69
C TYR A 5 32.09 9.49 63.56
N LEU A 6 32.70 9.25 62.40
CA LEU A 6 32.10 8.59 61.25
C LEU A 6 32.88 7.29 61.14
N LEU A 7 32.40 6.23 61.79
CA LEU A 7 32.80 4.83 61.57
C LEU A 7 32.13 3.89 62.59
N ILE A 8 31.50 2.83 62.06
CA ILE A 8 31.28 1.51 62.69
C ILE A 8 30.03 1.36 63.57
N ILE A 9 28.90 1.09 62.91
CA ILE A 9 28.00 -0.03 63.22
C ILE A 9 27.59 -0.59 61.84
N GLY A 10 27.95 -1.78 61.37
CA GLY A 10 28.35 -2.98 62.10
C GLY A 10 27.33 -4.09 61.88
N CYS A 11 27.28 -4.60 60.64
CA CYS A 11 27.00 -5.98 60.23
C CYS A 11 25.89 -6.79 60.94
N LEU A 12 24.83 -7.12 60.19
CA LEU A 12 24.02 -8.36 60.22
C LEU A 12 22.91 -8.15 59.18
N PHE A 13 22.89 -8.71 57.96
CA PHE A 13 23.17 -10.06 57.52
C PHE A 13 23.65 -10.04 56.06
N GLY A 14 24.89 -10.46 55.84
CA GLY A 14 25.38 -10.94 54.56
C GLY A 14 25.56 -12.46 54.62
N LEU A 15 25.52 -13.09 53.44
CA LEU A 15 25.78 -14.50 53.13
C LEU A 15 24.53 -15.38 52.91
N ILE A 16 23.87 -15.21 51.77
CA ILE A 16 23.57 -16.35 50.89
C ILE A 16 23.98 -16.01 49.45
N SER A 17 25.12 -16.57 49.08
CA SER A 17 25.51 -17.10 47.76
C SER A 17 25.61 -16.16 46.55
N CYS A 18 26.86 -15.77 46.25
CA CYS A 18 27.34 -15.61 44.88
C CYS A 18 27.43 -16.99 44.21
N LYS A 19 26.77 -17.15 43.07
CA LYS A 19 27.24 -18.05 42.00
C LYS A 19 27.27 -17.23 40.73
N ASP A 20 28.45 -17.23 40.11
CA ASP A 20 28.79 -16.49 38.91
C ASP A 20 27.68 -16.57 37.85
N SER A 21 27.09 -15.43 37.51
CA SER A 21 26.57 -15.21 36.17
C SER A 21 27.49 -14.21 35.50
N GLN A 22 28.46 -14.75 34.75
CA GLN A 22 28.97 -14.06 33.58
C GLN A 22 27.76 -13.48 32.86
N SER A 23 27.74 -12.16 32.69
CA SER A 23 26.76 -11.48 31.86
C SER A 23 26.85 -12.10 30.48
N GLU A 24 25.95 -13.03 30.17
CA GLU A 24 25.69 -13.42 28.80
C GLU A 24 25.33 -12.13 28.07
N LYS A 25 26.25 -11.66 27.22
CA LYS A 25 25.89 -10.79 26.10
C LYS A 25 24.62 -11.40 25.51
N PRO A 26 23.55 -10.62 25.26
CA PRO A 26 22.34 -11.19 24.68
C PRO A 26 22.78 -11.99 23.46
N LYS A 27 22.64 -13.32 23.56
CA LYS A 27 22.90 -14.22 22.45
C LYS A 27 22.04 -13.66 21.33
N PHE A 28 22.69 -13.12 20.32
CA PHE A 28 22.09 -12.78 19.06
C PHE A 28 21.37 -14.07 18.65
N THR A 29 20.05 -14.10 18.82
CA THR A 29 19.25 -15.14 18.22
C THR A 29 19.60 -15.06 16.75
N PRO A 30 20.16 -16.12 16.14
CA PRO A 30 20.38 -16.09 14.71
C PRO A 30 19.02 -15.73 14.10
N ASN A 31 19.04 -14.63 13.33
CA ASN A 31 17.94 -14.19 12.51
C ASN A 31 17.28 -15.44 11.94
N ARG A 32 16.03 -15.73 12.30
CA ARG A 32 15.26 -16.69 11.49
C ARG A 32 15.29 -16.06 10.10
N ASP A 33 16.01 -16.68 9.18
CA ASP A 33 16.01 -16.23 7.78
C ASP A 33 14.54 -16.13 7.36
N THR A 34 14.08 -14.90 7.15
CA THR A 34 12.75 -14.65 6.61
C THR A 34 12.71 -15.35 5.27
N LYS A 35 11.80 -16.33 5.11
CA LYS A 35 11.62 -17.04 3.84
C LYS A 35 11.48 -15.95 2.76
N SER A 36 12.34 -16.02 1.76
CA SER A 36 12.43 -14.97 0.74
C SER A 36 12.56 -15.59 -0.64
N VAL A 37 11.95 -14.92 -1.61
CA VAL A 37 11.85 -15.39 -2.99
C VAL A 37 12.46 -14.36 -3.92
N THR A 38 13.22 -14.84 -4.90
CA THR A 38 13.60 -14.00 -6.04
C THR A 38 12.46 -14.03 -7.04
N ILE A 39 11.91 -12.87 -7.35
CA ILE A 39 10.82 -12.72 -8.32
C ILE A 39 11.46 -12.50 -9.69
N ASP A 40 11.17 -13.39 -10.64
CA ASP A 40 11.60 -13.25 -12.03
C ASP A 40 10.89 -12.05 -12.69
N ASP A 41 11.42 -11.54 -13.81
CA ASP A 41 10.91 -10.32 -14.45
C ASP A 41 9.40 -10.39 -14.76
N PHE A 42 8.65 -9.46 -14.17
CA PHE A 42 7.21 -9.31 -14.36
C PHE A 42 6.95 -8.47 -15.63
N SER A 43 6.64 -9.16 -16.74
CA SER A 43 6.34 -8.52 -18.02
C SER A 43 4.84 -8.54 -18.31
N LEU A 44 4.28 -7.37 -18.59
CA LEU A 44 2.89 -7.21 -19.05
C LEU A 44 2.87 -6.75 -20.52
N PRO A 45 1.85 -7.16 -21.30
CA PRO A 45 1.67 -6.64 -22.65
C PRO A 45 1.34 -5.14 -22.64
N GLU A 46 1.72 -4.43 -23.70
CA GLU A 46 1.36 -3.02 -23.89
C GLU A 46 -0.11 -2.89 -24.32
N LEU A 47 -0.76 -1.81 -23.91
CA LEU A 47 -2.08 -1.45 -24.41
C LEU A 47 -1.96 -0.82 -25.79
N PHE A 48 -2.90 -1.13 -26.68
CA PHE A 48 -3.03 -0.42 -27.95
C PHE A 48 -3.50 1.02 -27.72
N PRO A 49 -3.13 1.99 -28.56
CA PRO A 49 -3.48 3.40 -28.36
C PRO A 49 -4.99 3.66 -28.15
N GLN A 50 -5.86 2.94 -28.86
CA GLN A 50 -7.31 3.02 -28.70
C GLN A 50 -7.77 2.50 -27.34
N SER A 51 -7.18 1.39 -26.88
CA SER A 51 -7.43 0.81 -25.56
C SER A 51 -6.91 1.67 -24.43
N GLU A 52 -5.75 2.31 -24.60
CA GLU A 52 -5.20 3.28 -23.65
C GLU A 52 -6.18 4.44 -23.42
N GLN A 53 -6.77 4.98 -24.48
CA GLN A 53 -7.73 6.08 -24.37
C GLN A 53 -8.98 5.68 -23.57
N ILE A 54 -9.46 4.46 -23.75
CA ILE A 54 -10.65 3.92 -23.07
C ILE A 54 -10.38 3.68 -21.59
N VAL A 55 -9.23 3.09 -21.26
CA VAL A 55 -8.86 2.79 -19.86
C VAL A 55 -8.18 3.96 -19.15
N ARG A 56 -7.97 5.09 -19.83
CA ARG A 56 -7.29 6.28 -19.28
C ARG A 56 -7.97 6.84 -18.06
N GLU A 57 -9.30 6.89 -18.07
CA GLU A 57 -10.09 7.42 -16.96
C GLU A 57 -10.48 6.34 -15.94
N TRP A 58 -10.16 5.08 -16.22
CA TRP A 58 -10.45 3.97 -15.31
C TRP A 58 -9.40 3.88 -14.20
N TRP A 59 -9.64 4.63 -13.12
CA TRP A 59 -8.71 4.78 -12.01
C TRP A 59 -8.29 3.46 -11.36
N GLU A 60 -9.25 2.56 -11.12
CA GLU A 60 -9.02 1.29 -10.43
C GLU A 60 -8.11 0.36 -11.26
N PHE A 61 -8.31 0.33 -12.58
CA PHE A 61 -7.42 -0.40 -13.49
C PHE A 61 -6.01 0.18 -13.50
N LYS A 62 -5.85 1.51 -13.50
CA LYS A 62 -4.54 2.16 -13.38
C LYS A 62 -3.86 1.86 -12.05
N SER A 63 -4.62 1.82 -10.95
CA SER A 63 -4.09 1.50 -9.62
C SER A 63 -3.61 0.05 -9.56
N LEU A 64 -4.41 -0.91 -10.05
CA LEU A 64 -4.02 -2.31 -10.17
C LEU A 64 -2.75 -2.49 -11.00
N TYR A 65 -2.71 -1.86 -12.18
CA TYR A 65 -1.53 -1.88 -13.05
C TYR A 65 -0.29 -1.37 -12.31
N LYS A 66 -0.42 -0.26 -11.57
CA LYS A 66 0.67 0.36 -10.81
C LYS A 66 1.17 -0.52 -9.64
N VAL A 67 0.27 -1.15 -8.90
CA VAL A 67 0.66 -2.07 -7.81
C VAL A 67 1.42 -3.26 -8.40
N LEU A 68 0.93 -3.85 -9.50
CA LEU A 68 1.55 -5.02 -10.12
C LEU A 68 2.95 -4.75 -10.67
N ILE A 69 3.19 -3.63 -11.35
CA ILE A 69 4.55 -3.27 -11.81
C ILE A 69 5.50 -2.99 -10.64
N SER A 70 4.98 -2.60 -9.46
CA SER A 70 5.79 -2.38 -8.26
C SER A 70 6.29 -3.69 -7.63
N ILE A 71 5.66 -4.83 -7.95
CA ILE A 71 6.05 -6.17 -7.46
C ILE A 71 7.37 -6.64 -8.08
N ALA A 72 7.74 -6.16 -9.28
CA ALA A 72 9.03 -6.44 -9.91
C ALA A 72 9.67 -5.16 -10.48
N PRO A 73 10.49 -4.45 -9.69
CA PRO A 73 10.92 -3.09 -9.99
C PRO A 73 11.95 -2.96 -11.12
N GLN A 74 12.35 -4.07 -11.78
CA GLN A 74 13.33 -4.03 -12.88
C GLN A 74 12.76 -3.48 -14.19
N GLN A 75 11.43 -3.37 -14.35
CA GLN A 75 10.81 -2.78 -15.52
C GLN A 75 10.38 -1.32 -15.28
N ASN A 76 11.36 -0.40 -15.19
CA ASN A 76 11.08 1.02 -15.39
C ASN A 76 10.91 1.33 -16.89
N LYS A 77 9.88 0.77 -17.52
CA LYS A 77 9.42 1.22 -18.83
C LYS A 77 8.29 2.23 -18.61
N SER A 78 8.47 3.45 -19.14
CA SER A 78 7.44 4.50 -19.16
C SER A 78 6.15 3.97 -19.80
N VAL A 79 5.19 3.54 -18.98
CA VAL A 79 3.88 3.05 -19.45
C VAL A 79 3.04 4.27 -19.84
N ARG A 80 2.65 4.37 -21.12
CA ARG A 80 1.90 5.52 -21.66
C ARG A 80 0.54 5.72 -20.98
N LEU A 81 -0.13 4.64 -20.57
CA LEU A 81 -1.36 4.69 -19.76
C LEU A 81 -1.23 5.54 -18.48
N LEU A 82 -0.04 5.56 -17.87
CA LEU A 82 0.24 6.30 -16.64
C LEU A 82 0.65 7.76 -16.91
N LYS A 83 0.65 8.22 -18.18
CA LYS A 83 0.93 9.62 -18.53
C LYS A 83 -0.31 10.47 -18.30
N TYR A 84 -0.32 11.19 -17.19
CA TYR A 84 -1.35 12.16 -16.86
C TYR A 84 -1.30 13.35 -17.83
N THR A 85 -2.48 13.88 -18.16
CA THR A 85 -2.68 14.95 -19.14
C THR A 85 -2.34 16.35 -18.60
N ASP A 86 -2.32 16.51 -17.28
CA ASP A 86 -2.00 17.76 -16.58
C ASP A 86 -0.80 17.52 -15.64
N PRO A 87 0.32 18.26 -15.82
CA PRO A 87 1.53 18.10 -15.01
C PRO A 87 1.35 18.50 -13.54
N ASP A 88 0.36 19.32 -13.21
CA ASP A 88 0.08 19.78 -11.85
C ASP A 88 -0.99 18.94 -11.13
N SER A 89 -1.67 18.04 -11.85
CA SER A 89 -2.59 17.09 -11.26
C SER A 89 -1.90 16.25 -10.19
N LEU A 90 -2.58 16.05 -9.06
CA LEU A 90 -2.06 15.25 -7.96
C LEU A 90 -2.32 13.77 -8.22
N TYR A 91 -1.27 12.96 -8.20
CA TYR A 91 -1.39 11.50 -8.22
C TYR A 91 -1.04 10.91 -6.85
N VAL A 92 -1.59 9.73 -6.57
CA VAL A 92 -1.29 8.99 -5.33
C VAL A 92 0.14 8.45 -5.42
N PHE A 93 1.06 9.08 -4.70
CA PHE A 93 2.43 8.62 -4.56
C PHE A 93 2.49 7.40 -3.65
N LYS A 94 1.86 7.46 -2.48
CA LYS A 94 1.79 6.35 -1.53
C LYS A 94 0.48 6.37 -0.73
N ARG A 95 -0.13 5.20 -0.50
CA ARG A 95 -1.22 5.04 0.47
C ARG A 95 -0.64 4.74 1.85
N LEU A 96 -1.09 5.46 2.86
CA LEU A 96 -0.62 5.36 4.24
C LEU A 96 -1.66 4.59 5.06
N TYR A 97 -1.66 3.27 4.93
CA TYR A 97 -2.74 2.45 5.47
C TYR A 97 -2.81 2.54 7.01
N ILE A 98 -4.03 2.72 7.53
CA ILE A 98 -4.30 2.80 8.98
C ILE A 98 -4.06 1.46 9.68
N ASN A 99 -4.07 0.35 8.94
CA ASN A 99 -3.76 -0.98 9.45
C ASN A 99 -2.37 -1.50 9.02
N ALA A 100 -1.51 -0.65 8.45
CA ALA A 100 -0.17 -1.05 8.03
C ALA A 100 0.68 -1.53 9.23
N PRO A 101 1.58 -2.52 9.06
CA PRO A 101 2.42 -3.02 10.15
C PRO A 101 3.48 -2.00 10.61
N ASP A 102 3.86 -1.06 9.74
CA ASP A 102 4.86 -0.01 9.96
C ASP A 102 4.26 1.29 10.53
N ARG A 103 2.94 1.33 10.77
CA ARG A 103 2.30 2.46 11.45
C ARG A 103 2.77 2.57 12.90
N ILE A 104 2.84 3.81 13.39
CA ILE A 104 3.17 4.11 14.78
C ILE A 104 1.90 4.56 15.48
N ILE A 105 1.49 3.84 16.51
CA ILE A 105 0.34 4.20 17.34
C ILE A 105 0.81 4.45 18.77
N HIS A 106 0.35 5.55 19.37
CA HIS A 106 0.57 5.85 20.76
C HIS A 106 -0.75 6.19 21.46
N ASN A 107 -0.99 5.56 22.60
CA ASN A 107 -2.17 5.76 23.43
C ASN A 107 -3.53 5.64 22.68
N ALA A 108 -3.59 4.76 21.69
CA ALA A 108 -4.77 4.61 20.87
C ALA A 108 -4.87 3.18 20.31
N GLU A 109 -6.03 2.89 19.76
CA GLU A 109 -6.33 1.72 18.96
C GLU A 109 -7.04 2.13 17.68
N THR A 110 -6.88 1.32 16.63
CA THR A 110 -7.53 1.53 15.34
C THR A 110 -8.34 0.29 15.01
N ASN A 111 -9.66 0.40 15.10
CA ASN A 111 -10.57 -0.70 14.81
C ASN A 111 -11.28 -0.41 13.49
N ARG A 112 -11.57 -1.44 12.70
CA ARG A 112 -12.40 -1.28 11.51
C ARG A 112 -13.82 -0.93 11.96
N ASP A 113 -14.43 0.08 11.37
CA ASP A 113 -15.85 0.34 11.58
C ASP A 113 -16.67 -0.48 10.56
N TRP A 114 -17.34 -1.52 11.04
CA TRP A 114 -18.23 -2.33 10.20
C TRP A 114 -19.60 -1.68 9.94
N ARG A 115 -19.99 -0.68 10.75
CA ARG A 115 -21.28 0.02 10.65
C ARG A 115 -21.26 1.15 9.62
N SER A 116 -20.08 1.70 9.34
CA SER A 116 -19.87 2.74 8.33
C SER A 116 -19.99 2.28 6.87
N TYR A 117 -20.42 1.03 6.61
CA TYR A 117 -20.82 0.59 5.28
C TYR A 117 -22.21 1.16 4.95
N THR A 118 -22.28 2.47 4.69
CA THR A 118 -23.43 3.08 4.03
C THR A 118 -23.19 3.05 2.53
N GLY A 119 -24.11 2.44 1.79
CA GLY A 119 -24.00 2.18 0.36
C GLY A 119 -23.57 3.39 -0.48
N GLU A 120 -22.99 3.09 -1.64
CA GLU A 120 -22.59 3.98 -2.75
C GLU A 120 -21.53 5.07 -2.44
N LEU A 121 -21.31 5.51 -1.20
CA LEU A 121 -20.52 6.71 -0.89
C LEU A 121 -19.12 6.47 -0.29
N VAL A 122 -18.85 5.33 0.35
CA VAL A 122 -17.52 5.04 0.93
C VAL A 122 -17.05 3.65 0.50
N SER A 123 -16.33 3.56 -0.63
CA SER A 123 -15.71 2.31 -1.10
C SER A 123 -14.48 1.90 -0.28
N ASP A 124 -13.98 2.78 0.59
CA ASP A 124 -12.76 2.61 1.38
C ASP A 124 -13.08 2.10 2.79
N THR A 125 -12.17 1.33 3.38
CA THR A 125 -12.36 0.83 4.75
C THR A 125 -12.30 1.99 5.74
N VAL A 126 -13.39 2.18 6.50
CA VAL A 126 -13.45 3.14 7.60
C VAL A 126 -12.86 2.55 8.87
N TYR A 127 -12.11 3.35 9.60
CA TYR A 127 -11.48 2.99 10.87
C TYR A 127 -11.93 3.95 11.97
N GLU A 128 -12.25 3.39 13.13
CA GLU A 128 -12.36 4.12 14.39
C GLU A 128 -10.96 4.26 14.99
N PHE A 129 -10.47 5.49 15.09
CA PHE A 129 -9.25 5.82 15.82
C PHE A 129 -9.65 6.25 17.24
N LYS A 130 -9.50 5.34 18.20
CA LYS A 130 -9.99 5.46 19.58
C LYS A 130 -8.83 5.63 20.57
N LYS A 131 -9.03 6.45 21.59
CA LYS A 131 -8.04 6.79 22.63
C LYS A 131 -8.09 5.78 23.78
N ASN A 132 -6.95 5.36 24.32
CA ASN A 132 -6.91 4.28 25.34
C ASN A 132 -6.77 4.77 26.79
N LYS A 133 -6.06 5.88 27.04
CA LYS A 133 -5.85 6.44 28.38
C LYS A 133 -6.45 7.81 28.51
N LYS A 134 -7.01 8.10 29.69
CA LYS A 134 -7.50 9.42 30.09
C LYS A 134 -6.37 10.45 30.02
N ASP A 135 -6.69 11.69 29.66
CA ASP A 135 -5.80 12.89 29.71
C ASP A 135 -4.57 12.91 28.79
N ASP A 136 -4.17 11.77 28.23
CA ASP A 136 -3.05 11.64 27.30
C ASP A 136 -3.46 11.87 25.84
N PHE A 137 -2.54 12.37 25.02
CA PHE A 137 -2.75 12.56 23.58
C PHE A 137 -2.74 11.21 22.85
N ALA A 138 -3.76 10.94 22.04
CA ALA A 138 -3.78 9.79 21.13
C ALA A 138 -3.07 10.18 19.84
N THR A 139 -2.15 9.35 19.34
CA THR A 139 -1.52 9.58 18.01
C THR A 139 -1.48 8.34 17.14
N LEU A 140 -1.60 8.58 15.84
CA LEU A 140 -1.43 7.63 14.74
C LEU A 140 -0.51 8.27 13.71
N SER A 141 0.58 7.61 13.34
CA SER A 141 1.60 8.23 12.49
C SER A 141 2.25 7.26 11.49
N TRP A 142 2.82 7.81 10.43
CA TRP A 142 3.56 7.10 9.38
C TRP A 142 4.89 7.77 9.09
N ASN A 143 5.93 6.97 8.86
CA ASN A 143 7.27 7.44 8.53
C ASN A 143 7.54 7.30 7.03
N GLU A 144 7.89 8.39 6.37
CA GLU A 144 8.15 8.40 4.94
C GLU A 144 9.45 9.12 4.59
N ILE A 145 10.16 8.62 3.58
CA ILE A 145 11.34 9.28 3.02
C ILE A 145 10.87 10.21 1.90
N LEU A 146 11.15 11.50 2.04
CA LEU A 146 10.76 12.52 1.08
C LEU A 146 11.98 13.12 0.39
N LEU A 147 11.83 13.47 -0.89
CA LEU A 147 12.81 14.24 -1.63
C LEU A 147 12.70 15.73 -1.32
N ALA A 148 13.84 16.42 -1.37
CA ALA A 148 13.87 17.86 -1.19
C ALA A 148 13.16 18.58 -2.35
N ASN A 149 12.49 19.68 -2.04
CA ASN A 149 11.87 20.63 -2.97
C ASN A 149 10.76 20.03 -3.85
N ILE A 150 10.16 18.92 -3.43
CA ILE A 150 8.95 18.37 -4.06
C ILE A 150 7.74 18.68 -3.16
N PRO A 151 6.67 19.31 -3.68
CA PRO A 151 5.47 19.57 -2.92
C PRO A 151 4.64 18.29 -2.78
N TYR A 152 4.66 17.68 -1.60
CA TYR A 152 3.79 16.57 -1.24
C TYR A 152 2.48 17.10 -0.65
N THR A 153 1.39 16.36 -0.83
CA THR A 153 0.10 16.64 -0.18
C THR A 153 -0.31 15.44 0.63
N PHE A 154 -0.33 15.58 1.96
CA PHE A 154 -0.89 14.59 2.86
C PHE A 154 -2.40 14.77 2.93
N SER A 155 -3.15 13.77 2.46
CA SER A 155 -4.61 13.82 2.31
C SER A 155 -5.27 12.68 3.07
N PHE A 156 -6.32 12.96 3.82
CA PHE A 156 -7.13 11.95 4.49
C PHE A 156 -8.58 12.42 4.64
N ARG A 157 -9.49 11.49 4.96
CA ARG A 157 -10.88 11.84 5.27
C ARG A 157 -11.16 11.54 6.72
N ALA A 158 -11.79 12.49 7.41
CA ALA A 158 -12.14 12.38 8.81
C ALA A 158 -13.58 12.84 9.05
N LYS A 159 -14.20 12.27 10.07
CA LYS A 159 -15.52 12.67 10.55
C LYS A 159 -15.51 12.75 12.07
N ALA A 160 -16.15 13.80 12.59
CA ALA A 160 -16.39 13.95 14.01
C ALA A 160 -17.33 12.83 14.47
N SER A 161 -16.89 12.06 15.46
CA SER A 161 -17.74 11.11 16.17
C SER A 161 -17.89 11.62 17.60
N SER A 162 -17.13 11.11 18.56
CA SER A 162 -17.12 11.63 19.95
C SER A 162 -15.99 12.63 20.22
N ALA A 163 -14.90 12.58 19.44
CA ALA A 163 -13.90 13.63 19.38
C ALA A 163 -14.22 14.63 18.26
N LYS A 164 -14.02 15.92 18.54
CA LYS A 164 -14.40 17.04 17.68
C LYS A 164 -13.20 17.68 17.01
N ASN A 165 -12.01 17.67 17.62
CA ASN A 165 -10.80 18.22 17.05
C ASN A 165 -9.81 17.11 16.73
N LEU A 166 -9.08 17.33 15.64
CA LEU A 166 -7.99 16.49 15.19
C LEU A 166 -6.80 17.37 14.88
N LYS A 167 -5.66 17.03 15.46
CA LYS A 167 -4.36 17.63 15.18
C LYS A 167 -3.67 16.86 14.07
N VAL A 168 -3.17 17.59 13.09
CA VAL A 168 -2.31 17.09 12.01
C VAL A 168 -0.92 17.70 12.19
N GLU A 169 0.10 16.86 12.20
CA GLU A 169 1.49 17.28 12.33
C GLU A 169 2.38 16.58 11.31
N VAL A 170 3.36 17.32 10.79
CA VAL A 170 4.40 16.78 9.94
C VAL A 170 5.75 17.15 10.53
N ILE A 171 6.54 16.14 10.92
CA ILE A 171 7.77 16.31 11.70
C ILE A 171 8.95 15.76 10.92
N ARG A 172 9.98 16.59 10.68
CA ARG A 172 11.25 16.13 10.11
C ARG A 172 12.02 15.35 11.17
N GLN A 173 12.34 14.08 10.88
CA GLN A 173 12.93 13.19 11.90
C GLN A 173 14.39 13.48 12.23
N LYS A 174 15.15 14.03 11.28
CA LYS A 174 16.58 14.35 11.45
C LYS A 174 16.85 15.28 12.64
N ASP A 175 16.00 16.29 12.82
CA ASP A 175 16.14 17.33 13.84
C ASP A 175 14.89 17.50 14.70
N LYS A 176 13.92 16.59 14.56
CA LYS A 176 12.63 16.60 15.27
C LYS A 176 11.85 17.92 15.13
N LYS A 177 12.09 18.65 14.03
CA LYS A 177 11.44 19.93 13.77
C LYS A 177 10.03 19.69 13.23
N ILE A 178 9.03 20.32 13.85
CA ILE A 178 7.66 20.41 13.33
C ILE A 178 7.70 21.34 12.10
N ILE A 179 7.32 20.78 10.94
CA ILE A 179 7.33 21.47 9.65
C ILE A 179 5.95 22.04 9.37
N GLN A 180 4.90 21.28 9.67
CA GLN A 180 3.51 21.72 9.59
C GLN A 180 2.76 21.24 10.82
N GLU A 181 1.86 22.08 11.32
CA GLU A 181 0.94 21.76 12.41
C GLU A 181 -0.40 22.45 12.15
N GLN A 182 -1.51 21.74 12.37
CA GLN A 182 -2.85 22.31 12.32
C GLN A 182 -3.77 21.54 13.26
N ILE A 183 -4.57 22.27 14.05
CA ILE A 183 -5.71 21.70 14.77
C ILE A 183 -6.97 21.98 13.95
N ILE A 184 -7.77 20.95 13.71
CA ILE A 184 -8.95 20.97 12.85
C ILE A 184 -10.16 20.59 13.68
N CYS A 185 -11.13 21.49 13.78
CA CYS A 185 -12.45 21.25 14.32
C CYS A 185 -13.32 20.56 13.26
N LEU A 186 -13.61 19.29 13.46
CA LEU A 186 -14.34 18.40 12.56
C LEU A 186 -15.87 18.62 12.59
N ASP A 187 -16.41 19.19 13.67
CA ASP A 187 -17.87 19.39 13.83
C ASP A 187 -18.36 20.77 13.36
N SER A 188 -17.45 21.70 13.07
CA SER A 188 -17.80 23.05 12.66
C SER A 188 -16.65 23.67 11.85
N LEU A 189 -16.87 23.80 10.54
CA LEU A 189 -15.88 24.36 9.62
C LEU A 189 -15.55 25.82 9.95
N ASP A 190 -16.55 26.61 10.36
CA ASP A 190 -16.41 28.04 10.67
C ASP A 190 -15.49 28.33 11.87
N LYS A 191 -15.22 27.33 12.71
CA LYS A 191 -14.29 27.45 13.84
C LYS A 191 -12.83 27.24 13.45
N ASN A 192 -12.56 26.79 12.22
CA ASN A 192 -11.21 26.52 11.78
C ASN A 192 -10.52 27.78 11.28
N VAL A 193 -9.40 28.12 11.90
CA VAL A 193 -8.43 29.08 11.35
C VAL A 193 -7.38 28.28 10.59
N LEU A 194 -7.53 28.21 9.27
CA LEU A 194 -6.68 27.38 8.42
C LEU A 194 -5.39 28.08 8.04
N GLN A 195 -4.29 27.36 8.20
CA GLN A 195 -3.01 27.77 7.65
C GLN A 195 -3.01 27.68 6.11
N PRO A 196 -2.18 28.46 5.39
CA PRO A 196 -2.19 28.51 3.92
C PRO A 196 -1.92 27.18 3.23
N TYR A 197 -1.29 26.24 3.93
CA TYR A 197 -0.96 24.91 3.44
C TYR A 197 -2.05 23.87 3.73
N VAL A 198 -3.15 24.23 4.39
CA VAL A 198 -4.26 23.33 4.71
C VAL A 198 -5.49 23.68 3.88
N LYS A 199 -6.10 22.67 3.28
CA LYS A 199 -7.37 22.76 2.57
C LYS A 199 -8.36 21.78 3.17
N LEU A 200 -9.59 22.24 3.38
CA LEU A 200 -10.72 21.43 3.79
C LEU A 200 -11.76 21.41 2.66
N ASP A 201 -12.20 20.23 2.27
CA ASP A 201 -13.33 20.05 1.35
C ASP A 201 -14.43 19.24 2.05
N THR A 202 -15.66 19.76 2.06
CA THR A 202 -16.82 19.06 2.62
C THR A 202 -17.27 17.93 1.69
N LEU A 203 -17.53 16.76 2.27
CA LEU A 203 -18.08 15.60 1.59
C LEU A 203 -19.46 15.26 2.17
N PRO A 204 -20.26 14.40 1.48
CA PRO A 204 -21.52 13.91 2.02
C PRO A 204 -21.38 13.25 3.40
N ASP A 205 -22.49 13.13 4.13
CA ASP A 205 -22.56 12.53 5.47
C ASP A 205 -21.63 13.16 6.52
N ASN A 206 -21.34 14.46 6.37
CA ASN A 206 -20.48 15.25 7.25
C ASN A 206 -19.02 14.76 7.29
N TRP A 207 -18.57 14.08 6.23
CA TRP A 207 -17.15 13.78 6.07
C TRP A 207 -16.40 15.03 5.62
N LEU A 208 -15.16 15.16 6.10
CA LEU A 208 -14.25 16.22 5.66
C LEU A 208 -13.04 15.58 5.01
N LYS A 209 -12.70 16.02 3.79
CA LYS A 209 -11.39 15.76 3.20
C LYS A 209 -10.44 16.84 3.65
N ILE A 210 -9.38 16.42 4.32
CA ILE A 210 -8.31 17.29 4.82
C ILE A 210 -7.08 17.07 3.97
N SER A 211 -6.51 18.14 3.43
CA SER A 211 -5.29 18.11 2.62
C SER A 211 -4.27 19.10 3.18
N THR A 212 -3.08 18.62 3.53
CA THR A 212 -1.97 19.41 4.07
C THR A 212 -0.79 19.36 3.10
N ARG A 213 -0.38 20.50 2.56
CA ARG A 213 0.78 20.61 1.67
C ARG A 213 2.08 20.70 2.47
N VAL A 214 3.05 19.88 2.09
CA VAL A 214 4.38 19.79 2.70
C VAL A 214 5.41 19.95 1.59
N GLU A 215 6.32 20.89 1.76
CA GLU A 215 7.44 21.07 0.83
C GLU A 215 8.76 20.85 1.60
N PRO A 216 9.33 19.65 1.54
CA PRO A 216 10.53 19.29 2.29
C PRO A 216 11.73 20.13 1.82
N THR A 217 12.38 20.84 2.74
CA THR A 217 13.63 21.55 2.41
C THR A 217 14.84 20.63 2.31
N LEU A 218 14.77 19.43 2.88
CA LEU A 218 15.86 18.46 2.92
C LEU A 218 15.33 17.08 2.51
N TYR A 219 16.19 16.31 1.85
CA TYR A 219 15.95 14.87 1.69
C TYR A 219 16.08 14.18 3.04
N GLY A 220 15.14 13.28 3.36
CA GLY A 220 15.22 12.48 4.58
C GLY A 220 13.87 11.96 5.04
N GLN A 221 13.84 11.47 6.28
CA GLN A 221 12.64 10.88 6.88
C GLN A 221 11.76 11.95 7.56
N TYR A 222 10.47 11.86 7.29
CA TYR A 222 9.41 12.71 7.81
C TYR A 222 8.33 11.83 8.44
N LEU A 223 7.77 12.28 9.57
CA LEU A 223 6.68 11.63 10.26
C LEU A 223 5.40 12.44 10.02
N PHE A 224 4.40 11.80 9.44
CA PHE A 224 3.05 12.33 9.30
C PHE A 224 2.23 11.80 10.46
N SER A 225 1.68 12.67 11.29
CA SER A 225 0.98 12.31 12.52
C SER A 225 -0.41 12.92 12.56
N LEU A 226 -1.37 12.10 12.98
CA LEU A 226 -2.72 12.49 13.35
C LEU A 226 -2.89 12.24 14.85
N GLY A 227 -3.55 13.14 15.55
CA GLY A 227 -3.85 12.88 16.95
C GLY A 227 -4.86 13.82 17.55
N TYR A 228 -5.38 13.52 18.73
CA TYR A 228 -6.35 14.37 19.41
C TYR A 228 -6.27 14.19 20.93
N ASN A 229 -6.77 15.20 21.64
CA ASN A 229 -6.97 15.14 23.08
C ASN A 229 -8.15 16.03 23.48
N ASP A 230 -9.34 15.61 23.07
CA ASP A 230 -10.48 16.51 23.07
C ASP A 230 -11.24 16.56 24.39
N LYS A 231 -11.11 15.52 25.20
CA LYS A 231 -11.58 15.46 26.59
C LYS A 231 -10.73 14.47 27.37
N GLN A 232 -10.84 14.60 28.68
CA GLN A 232 -10.35 13.68 29.68
C GLN A 232 -11.13 12.34 29.69
N ASP A 233 -11.37 11.71 28.55
CA ASP A 233 -12.17 10.48 28.47
C ASP A 233 -11.59 9.47 27.46
N THR A 234 -11.76 8.18 27.75
CA THR A 234 -11.22 7.04 26.99
C THR A 234 -12.17 6.51 25.92
N ASP A 235 -13.43 6.96 25.88
CA ASP A 235 -14.38 6.55 24.84
C ASP A 235 -14.48 7.52 23.65
N GLN A 236 -13.51 8.41 23.53
CA GLN A 236 -13.41 9.32 22.40
C GLN A 236 -12.78 8.64 21.19
N TYR A 237 -13.39 8.83 20.02
CA TYR A 237 -12.85 8.38 18.75
C TYR A 237 -13.15 9.37 17.60
N VAL A 238 -12.30 9.30 16.57
CA VAL A 238 -12.48 9.94 15.27
C VAL A 238 -12.59 8.84 14.22
N SER A 239 -13.52 8.98 13.28
CA SER A 239 -13.60 8.06 12.15
C SER A 239 -12.70 8.55 11.02
N LEU A 240 -11.89 7.66 10.45
CA LEU A 240 -10.87 7.96 9.43
C LEU A 240 -10.96 6.96 8.26
N TYR A 241 -10.73 7.45 7.05
CA TYR A 241 -10.43 6.57 5.90
C TYR A 241 -9.53 7.25 4.87
N ARG A 242 -8.93 6.41 4.02
CA ARG A 242 -8.15 6.79 2.83
C ARG A 242 -7.14 7.90 3.11
N THR A 243 -6.11 7.52 3.87
CA THR A 243 -4.92 8.32 4.14
C THR A 243 -3.90 8.10 3.02
N GLU A 244 -3.48 9.19 2.38
CA GLU A 244 -2.70 9.19 1.15
C GLU A 244 -1.63 10.29 1.19
N LEU A 245 -0.50 10.02 0.54
CA LEU A 245 0.49 11.00 0.19
C LEU A 245 0.46 11.19 -1.32
N LEU A 246 0.15 12.41 -1.75
CA LEU A 246 -0.02 12.79 -3.15
C LEU A 246 1.12 13.69 -3.62
N VAL A 247 1.43 13.66 -4.91
CA VAL A 247 2.46 14.51 -5.53
C VAL A 247 1.97 15.00 -6.89
N PRO A 248 2.35 16.22 -7.34
CA PRO A 248 2.12 16.64 -8.72
C PRO A 248 2.85 15.73 -9.72
N VAL A 249 2.18 15.37 -10.80
CA VAL A 249 2.69 14.41 -11.79
C VAL A 249 4.04 14.81 -12.36
N LYS A 250 4.32 16.10 -12.55
CA LYS A 250 5.62 16.57 -13.08
C LYS A 250 6.84 16.08 -12.28
N TYR A 251 6.67 15.75 -11.01
CA TYR A 251 7.74 15.23 -10.15
C TYR A 251 7.81 13.70 -10.11
N GLN A 252 6.90 13.01 -10.80
CA GLN A 252 6.85 11.54 -10.83
C GLN A 252 8.17 10.94 -11.31
N SER A 253 8.73 11.45 -12.41
CA SER A 253 9.99 10.92 -12.94
C SER A 253 11.18 11.11 -12.01
N ASP A 254 11.19 12.18 -11.21
CA ASP A 254 12.29 12.46 -10.28
C ASP A 254 12.22 11.55 -9.06
N ILE A 255 10.99 11.28 -8.59
CA ILE A 255 10.71 10.27 -7.57
C ILE A 255 11.11 8.88 -8.07
N GLU A 256 10.71 8.50 -9.30
CA GLU A 256 11.03 7.20 -9.91
C GLU A 256 12.54 7.01 -10.12
N LYS A 257 13.27 8.05 -10.55
CA LYS A 257 14.74 7.99 -10.66
C LYS A 257 15.41 7.86 -9.30
N SER A 258 14.85 8.46 -8.26
CA SER A 258 15.38 8.34 -6.91
C SER A 258 15.05 6.98 -6.28
N SER A 259 13.85 6.43 -6.54
CA SER A 259 13.52 5.07 -6.13
C SER A 259 14.38 4.05 -6.86
N GLU A 260 14.65 4.24 -8.16
CA GLU A 260 15.64 3.44 -8.89
C GLU A 260 17.03 3.48 -8.25
N LYS A 261 17.50 4.62 -7.74
CA LYS A 261 18.80 4.68 -7.04
C LYS A 261 18.79 3.94 -5.70
N LEU A 262 17.65 3.91 -5.01
CA LEU A 262 17.45 3.11 -3.80
C LEU A 262 17.33 1.60 -4.12
N VAL A 263 16.77 1.26 -5.29
CA VAL A 263 16.53 -0.12 -5.76
C VAL A 263 17.74 -0.72 -6.49
N ARG A 264 18.53 0.06 -7.24
CA ARG A 264 19.74 -0.41 -7.95
C ARG A 264 20.86 -0.87 -7.01
N ASN A 265 20.84 -0.44 -5.76
CA ASN A 265 21.71 -1.00 -4.71
C ASN A 265 21.22 -2.37 -4.20
N ALA A 266 20.14 -2.91 -4.76
CA ALA A 266 19.55 -4.19 -4.41
C ALA A 266 19.30 -5.06 -5.65
N THR A 267 20.33 -5.34 -6.45
CA THR A 267 20.27 -6.29 -7.59
C THR A 267 20.02 -7.75 -7.20
N ALA A 268 19.50 -7.99 -6.00
CA ALA A 268 18.92 -9.25 -5.54
C ALA A 268 17.93 -8.96 -4.40
N ILE A 269 16.81 -8.26 -4.66
CA ILE A 269 15.75 -8.13 -3.66
C ILE A 269 15.09 -9.50 -3.50
N LYS A 270 15.55 -10.21 -2.47
CA LYS A 270 14.83 -11.29 -1.81
C LYS A 270 13.56 -10.69 -1.20
N SER A 271 12.41 -10.83 -1.84
CA SER A 271 11.13 -10.42 -1.26
C SER A 271 10.75 -11.41 -0.16
N SER A 272 10.61 -10.92 1.07
CA SER A 272 10.10 -11.77 2.16
C SER A 272 8.66 -12.19 1.87
N TYR A 273 8.24 -13.33 2.41
CA TYR A 273 6.84 -13.78 2.29
C TYR A 273 5.87 -12.72 2.84
N ASP A 274 6.23 -12.03 3.92
CA ASP A 274 5.44 -10.90 4.47
C ASP A 274 5.34 -9.72 3.49
N GLY A 275 6.43 -9.42 2.77
CA GLY A 275 6.42 -8.40 1.71
C GLY A 275 5.52 -8.80 0.54
N ILE A 276 5.54 -10.08 0.14
CA ILE A 276 4.66 -10.62 -0.90
C ILE A 276 3.19 -10.54 -0.45
N TYR A 277 2.89 -10.97 0.77
CA TYR A 277 1.55 -10.84 1.34
C TYR A 277 1.06 -9.40 1.35
N PHE A 278 1.92 -8.45 1.72
CA PHE A 278 1.59 -7.03 1.69
C PHE A 278 1.22 -6.53 0.28
N TRP A 279 1.99 -6.91 -0.74
CA TRP A 279 1.65 -6.57 -2.13
C TRP A 279 0.33 -7.20 -2.58
N LEU A 280 0.10 -8.47 -2.27
CA LEU A 280 -1.13 -9.17 -2.63
C LEU A 280 -2.35 -8.55 -1.94
N PHE A 281 -2.22 -8.18 -0.66
CA PHE A 281 -3.23 -7.46 0.07
C PHE A 281 -3.58 -6.11 -0.58
N GLN A 282 -2.60 -5.38 -1.12
CA GLN A 282 -2.86 -4.15 -1.87
C GLN A 282 -3.63 -4.42 -3.16
N VAL A 283 -3.28 -5.48 -3.90
CA VAL A 283 -4.00 -5.88 -5.12
C VAL A 283 -5.44 -6.29 -4.80
N GLU A 284 -5.66 -7.04 -3.72
CA GLU A 284 -7.01 -7.38 -3.25
C GLU A 284 -7.85 -6.15 -2.87
N ASP A 285 -7.24 -5.18 -2.19
CA ASP A 285 -7.93 -3.93 -1.83
C ASP A 285 -8.37 -3.17 -3.08
N GLU A 286 -7.47 -3.02 -4.07
CA GLU A 286 -7.80 -2.37 -5.35
C GLU A 286 -8.85 -3.15 -6.16
N LEU A 287 -8.84 -4.49 -6.13
CA LEU A 287 -9.89 -5.31 -6.74
C LEU A 287 -11.24 -5.12 -6.05
N ARG A 288 -11.24 -5.06 -4.71
CA ARG A 288 -12.46 -4.76 -3.95
C ARG A 288 -13.01 -3.39 -4.31
N GLN A 289 -12.14 -2.39 -4.51
CA GLN A 289 -12.54 -1.05 -4.97
C GLN A 289 -13.10 -1.08 -6.40
N LEU A 290 -12.48 -1.83 -7.31
CA LEU A 290 -12.95 -2.03 -8.68
C LEU A 290 -14.40 -2.56 -8.69
N TRP A 291 -14.68 -3.60 -7.91
CA TRP A 291 -16.02 -4.20 -7.86
C TRP A 291 -17.04 -3.33 -7.13
N ALA A 292 -16.63 -2.59 -6.10
CA ALA A 292 -17.51 -1.75 -5.32
C ALA A 292 -17.98 -0.50 -6.09
N ARG A 293 -17.09 0.10 -6.90
CA ARG A 293 -17.39 1.37 -7.60
C ARG A 293 -18.09 1.18 -8.94
N ASN A 294 -17.98 0.00 -9.55
CA ASN A 294 -18.54 -0.30 -10.87
C ASN A 294 -18.22 0.77 -11.94
N THR A 295 -17.01 1.34 -11.87
CA THR A 295 -16.50 2.42 -12.74
C THR A 295 -15.89 1.91 -14.04
N MET A 296 -16.12 0.64 -14.37
CA MET A 296 -15.59 0.03 -15.59
C MET A 296 -16.17 0.72 -16.83
N PRO A 297 -15.33 1.22 -17.75
CA PRO A 297 -15.80 1.87 -18.97
C PRO A 297 -16.70 0.93 -19.77
N GLU A 298 -17.81 1.44 -20.29
CA GLU A 298 -18.82 0.64 -21.00
C GLU A 298 -18.23 -0.18 -22.17
N GLN A 299 -17.21 0.36 -22.85
CA GLN A 299 -16.51 -0.32 -23.95
C GLN A 299 -15.78 -1.60 -23.53
N VAL A 300 -15.38 -1.70 -22.26
CA VAL A 300 -14.69 -2.89 -21.71
C VAL A 300 -15.56 -3.67 -20.72
N LYS A 301 -16.78 -3.17 -20.42
CA LYS A 301 -17.75 -3.79 -19.51
C LYS A 301 -18.46 -4.96 -20.16
N THR A 302 -17.68 -6.01 -20.42
CA THR A 302 -18.12 -7.24 -21.06
C THR A 302 -18.00 -8.42 -20.09
N PRO A 303 -18.83 -9.48 -20.24
CA PRO A 303 -18.70 -10.69 -19.44
C PRO A 303 -17.30 -11.32 -19.53
N GLN A 304 -16.61 -11.14 -20.64
CA GLN A 304 -15.28 -11.71 -20.89
C GLN A 304 -14.16 -10.96 -20.15
N VAL A 305 -14.16 -9.62 -20.16
CA VAL A 305 -13.22 -8.85 -19.32
C VAL A 305 -13.51 -9.08 -17.84
N THR A 306 -14.80 -9.13 -17.48
CA THR A 306 -15.23 -9.40 -16.10
C THR A 306 -14.76 -10.77 -15.61
N SER A 307 -14.92 -11.83 -16.42
CA SER A 307 -14.49 -13.17 -16.03
C SER A 307 -12.96 -13.29 -15.90
N ARG A 308 -12.20 -12.61 -16.76
CA ARG A 308 -10.73 -12.54 -16.66
C ARG A 308 -10.27 -11.78 -15.42
N LEU A 309 -10.93 -10.68 -15.06
CA LEU A 309 -10.65 -9.97 -13.80
C LEU A 309 -11.01 -10.81 -12.57
N ARG A 310 -12.10 -11.59 -12.62
CA ARG A 310 -12.46 -12.54 -11.55
C ARG A 310 -11.44 -13.68 -11.43
N LEU A 311 -10.92 -14.18 -12.55
CA LEU A 311 -9.85 -15.18 -12.54
C LEU A 311 -8.56 -14.61 -11.94
N PHE A 312 -8.20 -13.38 -12.31
CA PHE A 312 -7.09 -12.65 -11.72
C PHE A 312 -7.28 -12.48 -10.20
N GLU A 313 -8.45 -12.01 -9.75
CA GLU A 313 -8.80 -11.93 -8.32
C GLU A 313 -8.66 -13.27 -7.62
N THR A 314 -9.12 -14.36 -8.24
CA THR A 314 -9.01 -15.71 -7.68
C THR A 314 -7.55 -16.09 -7.41
N TYR A 315 -6.64 -15.85 -8.36
CA TYR A 315 -5.22 -16.16 -8.18
C TYR A 315 -4.53 -15.27 -7.15
N VAL A 316 -4.93 -14.00 -7.06
CA VAL A 316 -4.43 -13.08 -6.03
C VAL A 316 -4.84 -13.57 -4.64
N CYS A 317 -6.13 -13.85 -4.43
CA CYS A 317 -6.65 -14.35 -3.15
C CYS A 317 -6.04 -15.71 -2.78
N GLU A 318 -5.94 -16.63 -3.74
CA GLU A 318 -5.34 -17.96 -3.54
C GLU A 318 -3.90 -17.85 -3.04
N LEU A 319 -3.07 -17.01 -3.68
CA LEU A 319 -1.69 -16.84 -3.24
C LEU A 319 -1.61 -16.12 -1.89
N SER A 320 -2.44 -15.10 -1.67
CA SER A 320 -2.47 -14.33 -0.43
C SER A 320 -2.82 -15.19 0.78
N ASP A 321 -3.87 -16.01 0.67
CA ASP A 321 -4.28 -16.95 1.70
C ASP A 321 -3.22 -18.01 1.97
N ASN A 322 -2.57 -18.51 0.92
CA ASN A 322 -1.46 -19.45 1.05
C ASN A 322 -0.26 -18.83 1.76
N VAL A 323 0.15 -17.62 1.38
CA VAL A 323 1.30 -16.94 2.03
C VAL A 323 1.00 -16.64 3.50
N LYS A 324 -0.25 -16.30 3.83
CA LYS A 324 -0.67 -15.98 5.19
C LYS A 324 -0.80 -17.21 6.09
N ASN A 325 -1.41 -18.28 5.57
CA ASN A 325 -1.92 -19.37 6.40
C ASN A 325 -1.18 -20.71 6.18
N ASN A 326 -0.40 -20.87 5.11
CA ASN A 326 0.29 -22.12 4.80
C ASN A 326 1.77 -22.07 5.23
N SER A 327 2.09 -22.68 6.37
CA SER A 327 3.45 -22.76 6.91
C SER A 327 4.41 -23.60 6.06
N GLU A 328 3.89 -24.50 5.22
CA GLU A 328 4.65 -25.39 4.33
C GLU A 328 4.93 -24.77 2.95
N LEU A 329 4.41 -23.57 2.68
CA LEU A 329 4.53 -22.92 1.38
C LEU A 329 6.01 -22.77 0.95
N THR A 330 6.32 -23.28 -0.24
CA THR A 330 7.68 -23.28 -0.79
C THR A 330 7.92 -22.08 -1.71
N GLU A 331 9.19 -21.75 -1.97
CA GLU A 331 9.55 -20.70 -2.94
C GLU A 331 8.97 -20.99 -4.33
N LYS A 332 8.93 -22.27 -4.73
CA LYS A 332 8.39 -22.71 -6.02
C LYS A 332 6.90 -22.40 -6.13
N ASP A 333 6.15 -22.60 -5.06
CA ASP A 333 4.70 -22.33 -5.03
C ASP A 333 4.41 -20.84 -5.16
N ILE A 334 5.22 -20.00 -4.49
CA ILE A 334 5.14 -18.54 -4.61
C ILE A 334 5.45 -18.08 -6.02
N ARG A 335 6.55 -18.55 -6.62
CA ARG A 335 6.90 -18.18 -8.00
C ARG A 335 5.79 -18.59 -8.98
N LEU A 336 5.22 -19.78 -8.79
CA LEU A 336 4.10 -20.25 -9.60
C LEU A 336 2.85 -19.36 -9.41
N GLY A 337 2.53 -18.99 -8.17
CA GLY A 337 1.41 -18.09 -7.87
C GLY A 337 1.59 -16.71 -8.51
N ILE A 338 2.76 -16.09 -8.35
CA ILE A 338 3.09 -14.79 -8.97
C ILE A 338 2.97 -14.89 -10.50
N LYS A 339 3.44 -15.99 -11.10
CA LYS A 339 3.31 -16.23 -12.54
C LYS A 339 1.85 -16.33 -12.98
N LYS A 340 0.99 -17.02 -12.22
CA LYS A 340 -0.47 -17.09 -12.51
C LYS A 340 -1.12 -15.71 -12.44
N ILE A 341 -0.76 -14.89 -11.45
CA ILE A 341 -1.23 -13.51 -11.29
C ILE A 341 -0.79 -12.66 -12.50
N GLN A 342 0.47 -12.76 -12.91
CA GLN A 342 1.00 -12.08 -14.09
C GLN A 342 0.24 -12.48 -15.37
N GLN A 343 0.10 -13.79 -15.62
CA GLN A 343 -0.56 -14.32 -16.82
C GLN A 343 -2.04 -13.94 -16.89
N SER A 344 -2.74 -13.99 -15.76
CA SER A 344 -4.16 -13.63 -15.70
C SER A 344 -4.37 -12.12 -15.92
N PHE A 345 -3.53 -11.26 -15.35
CA PHE A 345 -3.61 -9.81 -15.62
C PHE A 345 -3.19 -9.45 -17.05
N ALA A 346 -2.17 -10.12 -17.59
CA ALA A 346 -1.78 -9.98 -18.99
C ALA A 346 -2.96 -10.33 -19.93
N ALA A 347 -3.69 -11.40 -19.64
CA ALA A 347 -4.88 -11.77 -20.41
C ALA A 347 -6.00 -10.71 -20.33
N VAL A 348 -6.15 -10.01 -19.20
CA VAL A 348 -7.09 -8.86 -19.11
C VAL A 348 -6.68 -7.77 -20.10
N ILE A 349 -5.40 -7.40 -20.14
CA ILE A 349 -4.87 -6.37 -21.05
C ILE A 349 -5.03 -6.80 -22.52
N SER A 350 -4.65 -8.04 -22.86
CA SER A 350 -4.81 -8.60 -24.20
C SER A 350 -6.26 -8.55 -24.67
N TYR A 351 -7.20 -8.88 -23.78
CA TYR A 351 -8.61 -8.89 -24.15
C TYR A 351 -9.18 -7.47 -24.32
N ILE A 352 -8.76 -6.53 -23.48
CA ILE A 352 -9.07 -5.11 -23.67
C ILE A 352 -8.55 -4.63 -25.04
N ASN A 353 -7.34 -5.04 -25.43
CA ASN A 353 -6.78 -4.74 -26.74
C ASN A 353 -7.60 -5.33 -27.89
N ILE A 354 -8.03 -6.59 -27.77
CA ILE A 354 -8.84 -7.28 -28.79
C ILE A 354 -10.20 -6.58 -28.97
N LEU A 355 -10.90 -6.28 -27.87
CA LEU A 355 -12.25 -5.67 -27.93
C LEU A 355 -12.28 -4.31 -28.64
N ASN A 356 -11.15 -3.62 -28.66
CA ASN A 356 -11.04 -2.26 -29.18
C ASN A 356 -10.49 -2.19 -30.61
N LYS A 357 -10.25 -3.33 -31.27
CA LYS A 357 -9.92 -3.36 -32.70
C LYS A 357 -11.17 -3.24 -33.55
N ASP A 358 -11.16 -2.48 -34.63
CA ASP A 358 -12.38 -2.23 -35.41
C ASP A 358 -12.84 -3.42 -36.28
N ASP A 359 -11.95 -4.39 -36.58
CA ASP A 359 -12.21 -5.50 -37.51
C ASP A 359 -12.47 -6.87 -36.82
N LEU A 360 -13.57 -7.54 -37.18
CA LEU A 360 -14.00 -8.82 -36.59
C LEU A 360 -13.06 -9.98 -36.94
N ASP A 361 -12.53 -10.02 -38.16
CA ASP A 361 -11.63 -11.09 -38.61
C ASP A 361 -10.30 -11.00 -37.88
N THR A 362 -9.77 -9.79 -37.71
CA THR A 362 -8.59 -9.51 -36.88
C THR A 362 -8.83 -9.89 -35.41
N ARG A 363 -10.04 -9.61 -34.85
CA ARG A 363 -10.39 -10.04 -33.48
C ARG A 363 -10.38 -11.55 -33.34
N MET A 364 -10.95 -12.29 -34.30
CA MET A 364 -10.99 -13.74 -34.27
C MET A 364 -9.59 -14.37 -34.41
N GLN A 365 -8.75 -13.85 -35.31
CA GLN A 365 -7.36 -14.31 -35.45
C GLN A 365 -6.56 -14.12 -34.14
N MET A 366 -6.66 -12.95 -33.52
CA MET A 366 -5.95 -12.68 -32.26
C MET A 366 -6.42 -13.59 -31.11
N LEU A 367 -7.72 -13.89 -31.03
CA LEU A 367 -8.24 -14.84 -30.05
C LEU A 367 -7.66 -16.25 -30.27
N LEU A 368 -7.61 -16.71 -31.53
CA LEU A 368 -7.07 -18.04 -31.87
C LEU A 368 -5.58 -18.16 -31.56
N GLU A 369 -4.79 -17.09 -31.75
CA GLU A 369 -3.37 -17.02 -31.39
C GLU A 369 -3.13 -17.05 -29.86
N GLU A 370 -4.01 -16.40 -29.08
CA GLU A 370 -3.95 -16.43 -27.61
C GLU A 370 -4.33 -17.81 -27.02
N TYR A 371 -5.23 -18.54 -27.69
CA TYR A 371 -5.56 -19.93 -27.33
C TYR A 371 -4.43 -20.92 -27.67
N SER A 372 -3.67 -20.68 -28.73
CA SER A 372 -2.58 -21.57 -29.14
C SER A 372 -1.29 -21.37 -28.34
N THR A 373 -1.11 -20.21 -27.70
CA THR A 373 0.01 -19.94 -26.77
C THR A 373 -0.26 -20.39 -25.33
N THR A 374 -1.48 -20.82 -24.99
CA THR A 374 -1.88 -21.26 -23.64
C THR A 374 -2.06 -22.77 -23.47
N LEU A 375 -1.93 -23.56 -24.54
CA LEU A 375 -1.87 -25.02 -24.48
C LEU A 375 -0.42 -25.49 -24.54
N PRO A 376 0.05 -26.39 -23.64
CA PRO A 376 1.32 -27.07 -23.86
C PRO A 376 1.20 -27.89 -25.15
N ASN A 377 2.22 -27.82 -26.01
CA ASN A 377 2.37 -28.66 -27.20
C ASN A 377 1.94 -30.10 -26.88
N GLN A 378 0.76 -30.49 -27.33
CA GLN A 378 0.50 -31.90 -27.59
C GLN A 378 1.19 -32.17 -28.92
N GLU A 379 2.43 -32.65 -28.84
CA GLU A 379 3.01 -33.39 -29.95
C GLU A 379 2.03 -34.50 -30.32
N VAL A 380 1.40 -34.32 -31.47
CA VAL A 380 0.63 -35.35 -32.15
C VAL A 380 1.64 -36.41 -32.57
N VAL A 381 1.77 -37.47 -31.78
CA VAL A 381 2.38 -38.73 -32.22
C VAL A 381 1.45 -39.32 -33.28
N ASN A 382 1.72 -38.98 -34.54
CA ASN A 382 1.22 -39.69 -35.72
C ASN A 382 2.37 -39.87 -36.71
N GLN A 383 3.15 -40.92 -36.48
CA GLN A 383 3.85 -41.73 -37.48
C GLN A 383 3.78 -43.16 -36.92
N GLU A 384 3.49 -44.24 -37.62
CA GLU A 384 3.04 -44.49 -38.98
C GLU A 384 2.76 -46.00 -38.97
N ASN A 385 1.50 -46.44 -38.91
CA ASN A 385 1.18 -47.81 -39.30
C ASN A 385 1.17 -47.82 -40.82
N LYS A 386 2.27 -48.26 -41.46
CA LYS A 386 2.24 -48.99 -42.73
C LYS A 386 3.64 -49.47 -43.20
N THR A 387 3.74 -50.79 -43.25
CA THR A 387 4.43 -51.62 -44.26
C THR A 387 5.91 -51.97 -44.07
N GLU A 388 6.14 -53.25 -43.77
CA GLU A 388 7.14 -54.19 -44.33
C GLU A 388 6.80 -55.54 -43.64
N ASN A 389 6.32 -56.63 -44.24
CA ASN A 389 6.57 -57.27 -45.54
C ASN A 389 8.04 -57.41 -45.89
N GLN A 390 8.73 -58.32 -45.16
CA GLN A 390 9.56 -59.38 -45.72
C GLN A 390 9.79 -60.51 -44.71
#